data_AF-A0A3M1KLJ0-F1
#
_entry.id   AF-A0A3M1KLJ0-F1
#
_cell.length_a   1.000
_cell.length_b   1.000
_cell.length_c   1.000
_cell.angle_alpha   90.00
_cell.angle_beta   90.00
_cell.angle_gamma   90.00
#
_symmetry.space_group_name_H-M   'P 1'
#
loop_
_entity.id
_entity.type
_entity.pdbx_description
1 polymer ?
#
loop_
_entity_poly.entity_id
_entity_poly.type
_entity_poly.pdbx_seq_one_letter_code
_entity_poly.pdbx_strand_id
1 'polypeptide(L)'
;MTLRQKVYEIVEVRDTWPSKAFDGFIMALIVLNVVVIALETEVIFRNAYDPVFRGIEQFSVFIFTIEYGLRLWSCKEDPRFRKKGGRVRWMLTPMALVDFLAVAPYYLVGIITLDPLYLRVVRLVRLFKLTRYSRSMDLLLTVLRK
;
A
#
# COMPACT_ATOMS: atom_id res chain seq x y z
N MET A 1 -25.53 7.21 7.50
CA MET A 1 -24.14 6.74 7.28
C MET A 1 -23.18 7.66 8.00
N THR A 2 -22.37 7.13 8.92
CA THR A 2 -21.29 7.92 9.54
C THR A 2 -20.13 8.10 8.56
N LEU A 3 -19.30 9.15 8.75
CA LEU A 3 -18.12 9.39 7.89
C LEU A 3 -17.21 8.15 7.78
N ARG A 4 -17.10 7.40 8.87
CA ARG A 4 -16.30 6.20 8.97
C ARG A 4 -16.85 5.03 8.14
N GLN A 5 -18.16 4.86 8.10
CA GLN A 5 -18.82 3.86 7.26
C GLN A 5 -18.59 4.15 5.78
N LYS A 6 -18.67 5.43 5.37
CA LYS A 6 -18.34 5.83 3.99
C LYS A 6 -16.89 5.50 3.63
N VAL A 7 -15.93 5.79 4.53
CA VAL A 7 -14.52 5.43 4.31
C VAL A 7 -14.34 3.91 4.25
N TYR A 8 -15.00 3.15 5.11
CA TYR A 8 -14.96 1.69 5.05
C TYR A 8 -15.49 1.16 3.72
N GLU A 9 -16.60 1.71 3.23
CA GLU A 9 -17.20 1.33 1.96
C GLU A 9 -16.27 1.62 0.76
N ILE A 10 -15.64 2.79 0.76
CA ILE A 10 -14.70 3.19 -0.31
C ILE A 10 -13.43 2.35 -0.30
N VAL A 11 -12.89 2.03 0.89
CA VAL A 11 -11.55 1.45 1.00
C VAL A 11 -11.55 -0.08 1.11
N GLU A 12 -12.65 -0.69 1.55
CA GLU A 12 -12.74 -2.14 1.83
C GLU A 12 -13.82 -2.88 1.02
N VAL A 13 -14.98 -2.27 0.73
CA VAL A 13 -16.16 -2.99 0.22
C VAL A 13 -16.17 -3.14 -1.32
N ARG A 14 -15.44 -2.29 -2.06
CA ARG A 14 -15.17 -2.47 -3.51
C ARG A 14 -16.34 -2.54 -4.46
N ASP A 15 -17.53 -2.18 -3.99
CA ASP A 15 -18.75 -2.32 -4.79
C ASP A 15 -19.15 -1.00 -5.48
N THR A 16 -18.72 0.13 -4.94
CA THR A 16 -19.09 1.46 -5.44
C THR A 16 -18.10 2.01 -6.47
N TRP A 17 -18.58 2.90 -7.36
CA TRP A 17 -17.74 3.58 -8.34
C TRP A 17 -16.55 4.35 -7.71
N PRO A 18 -16.74 5.12 -6.62
CA PRO A 18 -15.62 5.78 -5.93
C PRO A 18 -14.58 4.80 -5.38
N SER A 19 -15.01 3.62 -4.92
CA SER A 19 -14.10 2.57 -4.45
C SER A 19 -13.23 2.03 -5.59
N LYS A 20 -13.82 1.75 -6.75
CA LYS A 20 -13.08 1.30 -7.94
C LYS A 20 -12.10 2.37 -8.45
N ALA A 21 -12.50 3.63 -8.44
CA ALA A 21 -11.62 4.74 -8.81
C ALA A 21 -10.44 4.89 -7.84
N PHE A 22 -10.69 4.77 -6.53
CA PHE A 22 -9.66 4.79 -5.50
C PHE A 22 -8.68 3.61 -5.67
N ASP A 23 -9.19 2.39 -5.83
CA ASP A 23 -8.38 1.19 -6.04
C ASP A 23 -7.54 1.29 -7.32
N GLY A 24 -8.12 1.78 -8.42
CA GLY A 24 -7.42 2.04 -9.68
C GLY A 24 -6.33 3.11 -9.53
N PHE A 25 -6.58 4.17 -8.77
CA PHE A 25 -5.59 5.20 -8.47
C PHE A 25 -4.40 4.66 -7.67
N ILE A 26 -4.65 3.88 -6.62
CA ILE A 26 -3.56 3.25 -5.84
C ILE A 26 -2.78 2.25 -6.71
N MET A 27 -3.46 1.47 -7.55
CA MET A 27 -2.81 0.55 -8.48
C MET A 27 -1.92 1.29 -9.48
N ALA A 28 -2.42 2.39 -10.07
CA ALA A 28 -1.65 3.23 -10.99
C ALA A 28 -0.41 3.82 -10.31
N LEU A 29 -0.52 4.27 -9.05
CA LEU A 29 0.64 4.71 -8.28
C LEU A 29 1.65 3.59 -8.07
N ILE A 30 1.22 2.36 -7.73
CA ILE A 30 2.14 1.24 -7.57
C ILE A 30 2.89 0.98 -8.88
N VAL A 31 2.19 0.93 -10.02
CA VAL A 31 2.80 0.74 -11.35
C VAL A 31 3.78 1.87 -11.66
N LEU A 32 3.41 3.13 -11.42
CA LEU A 32 4.29 4.28 -11.61
C LEU A 32 5.59 4.14 -10.81
N ASN A 33 5.52 3.68 -9.56
CA ASN A 33 6.71 3.48 -8.74
C ASN A 33 7.62 2.38 -9.30
N VAL A 34 7.07 1.34 -9.91
CA VAL A 34 7.85 0.28 -10.57
C VAL A 34 8.57 0.81 -11.79
N VAL A 35 7.89 1.62 -12.60
CA VAL A 35 8.49 2.31 -13.76
C VAL A 35 9.62 3.23 -13.29
N VAL A 36 9.42 3.99 -12.22
CA VAL A 36 10.48 4.83 -11.63
C VAL A 36 11.68 4.00 -11.20
N ILE A 37 11.47 2.88 -10.51
CA ILE A 37 12.57 1.97 -10.10
C ILE A 37 13.32 1.44 -11.33
N ALA A 38 12.61 1.07 -12.40
CA ALA A 38 13.22 0.61 -13.64
C ALA A 38 14.01 1.73 -14.35
N LEU A 39 13.51 2.97 -14.37
CA LEU A 39 14.25 4.10 -14.93
C LEU A 39 15.46 4.49 -14.08
N GLU A 40 15.40 4.27 -12.77
CA GLU A 40 16.50 4.55 -11.84
C GLU A 40 17.69 3.59 -12.05
N THR A 41 17.53 2.44 -12.71
CA THR A 41 18.64 1.52 -12.98
C THR A 41 19.66 2.11 -13.95
N GLU A 42 19.21 2.97 -14.87
CA GLU A 42 20.05 3.63 -15.85
C GLU A 42 20.71 4.89 -15.26
N VAL A 43 22.03 4.98 -15.34
CA VAL A 43 22.82 6.07 -14.73
C VAL A 43 22.45 7.44 -15.32
N ILE A 44 22.16 7.50 -16.62
CA ILE A 44 21.78 8.73 -17.32
C ILE A 44 20.48 9.29 -16.76
N PHE A 45 19.44 8.44 -16.67
CA PHE A 45 18.13 8.84 -16.15
C PHE A 45 18.19 9.13 -14.66
N ARG A 46 18.92 8.32 -13.88
CA ARG A 46 19.18 8.56 -12.46
C ARG A 46 19.73 9.96 -12.25
N ASN A 47 20.85 10.33 -12.89
CA ASN A 47 21.49 11.61 -12.63
C ASN A 47 20.66 12.82 -13.11
N ALA A 48 19.89 12.68 -14.19
CA ALA A 48 19.06 13.75 -14.73
C ALA A 48 17.75 13.98 -13.95
N TYR A 49 17.14 12.91 -13.42
CA TYR A 49 15.79 12.95 -12.85
C TYR A 49 15.71 12.52 -11.37
N ASP A 50 16.83 12.36 -10.69
CA ASP A 50 16.90 12.02 -9.26
C ASP A 50 15.96 12.86 -8.36
N PRO A 51 15.84 14.21 -8.52
CA PRO A 51 14.88 15.00 -7.75
C PRO A 51 13.41 14.62 -8.06
N VAL A 52 13.10 14.30 -9.31
CA VAL A 52 11.74 13.92 -9.75
C VAL A 52 11.38 12.54 -9.19
N PHE A 53 12.30 11.59 -9.26
CA PHE A 53 12.11 10.25 -8.70
C PHE A 53 11.89 10.28 -7.20
N ARG A 54 12.68 11.07 -6.46
CA ARG A 54 12.45 11.31 -5.02
C ARG A 54 11.09 11.95 -4.74
N GLY A 55 10.67 12.93 -5.55
CA GLY A 55 9.37 13.56 -5.42
C GLY A 55 8.20 12.59 -5.61
N ILE A 56 8.27 11.73 -6.64
CA ILE A 56 7.27 10.68 -6.90
C ILE A 56 7.23 9.68 -5.75
N GLU A 57 8.40 9.25 -5.26
CA GLU A 57 8.48 8.34 -4.13
C GLU A 57 7.86 8.93 -2.87
N GLN A 58 8.23 10.16 -2.50
CA GLN A 58 7.70 10.83 -1.31
C GLN A 58 6.18 11.05 -1.41
N PHE A 59 5.68 11.47 -2.57
CA PHE A 59 4.25 11.60 -2.83
C PHE A 59 3.53 10.26 -2.68
N SER A 60 4.07 9.20 -3.27
CA SER A 60 3.46 7.86 -3.24
C SER A 60 3.44 7.29 -1.83
N VAL A 61 4.54 7.43 -1.07
CA VAL A 61 4.61 7.02 0.33
C VAL A 61 3.60 7.78 1.17
N PHE A 62 3.47 9.10 0.98
CA PHE A 62 2.47 9.89 1.69
C PHE A 62 1.05 9.38 1.45
N ILE A 63 0.68 9.12 0.19
CA ILE A 63 -0.63 8.57 -0.17
C ILE A 63 -0.84 7.17 0.45
N PHE A 64 0.14 6.28 0.35
CA PHE A 64 0.04 4.93 0.92
C PHE A 64 -0.04 4.94 2.45
N THR A 65 0.64 5.87 3.12
CA THR A 65 0.54 6.05 4.57
C THR A 65 -0.86 6.52 4.96
N ILE A 66 -1.43 7.49 4.23
CA ILE A 66 -2.82 7.93 4.45
C ILE A 66 -3.77 6.77 4.23
N GLU A 67 -3.61 6.03 3.14
CA GLU A 67 -4.46 4.88 2.81
C GLU A 67 -4.41 3.80 3.90
N TYR A 68 -3.23 3.46 4.41
CA TYR A 68 -3.08 2.56 5.55
C TYR A 68 -3.79 3.10 6.81
N GLY A 69 -3.65 4.40 7.09
CA GLY A 69 -4.30 5.06 8.21
C GLY A 69 -5.83 5.05 8.11
N LEU A 70 -6.37 5.32 6.91
CA LEU A 70 -7.81 5.26 6.65
C LEU A 70 -8.36 3.86 6.86
N ARG A 71 -7.66 2.81 6.42
CA ARG A 71 -8.01 1.41 6.70
C ARG A 71 -7.98 1.08 8.18
N LEU A 72 -6.91 1.46 8.88
CA LEU A 72 -6.81 1.24 10.32
C LEU A 72 -7.92 1.96 11.10
N TRP A 73 -8.31 3.15 10.64
CA TRP A 73 -9.40 3.91 11.25
C TRP A 73 -10.76 3.26 10.97
N SER A 74 -11.03 2.86 9.73
CA SER A 74 -12.31 2.28 9.29
C SER A 74 -12.51 0.82 9.71
N CYS A 75 -11.45 0.08 10.05
CA CYS A 75 -11.51 -1.36 10.31
C CYS A 75 -12.50 -1.83 11.39
N LYS A 76 -12.95 -0.99 12.34
CA LYS A 76 -13.95 -1.45 13.34
C LYS A 76 -15.36 -1.55 12.78
N GLU A 77 -15.62 -1.02 11.58
CA GLU A 77 -16.89 -1.25 10.90
C GLU A 77 -17.00 -2.72 10.45
N ASP A 78 -15.88 -3.42 10.27
CA ASP A 78 -15.86 -4.87 10.09
C ASP A 78 -16.21 -5.58 11.42
N PRO A 79 -17.24 -6.46 11.43
CA PRO A 79 -17.61 -7.26 12.59
C PRO A 79 -16.44 -8.04 13.21
N ARG A 80 -15.47 -8.48 12.40
CA ARG A 80 -14.28 -9.25 12.83
C ARG A 80 -13.36 -8.46 13.75
N PHE A 81 -13.33 -7.13 13.62
CA PHE A 81 -12.41 -6.25 14.33
C PHE A 81 -13.09 -5.25 15.27
N ARG A 82 -14.42 -5.35 15.46
CA ARG A 82 -15.21 -4.42 16.28
C ARG A 82 -14.81 -4.37 17.77
N LYS A 83 -14.45 -5.52 18.36
CA LYS A 83 -14.11 -5.66 19.80
C LYS A 83 -12.84 -4.88 20.22
N LYS A 84 -12.63 -4.64 21.52
CA LYS A 84 -11.37 -4.08 22.05
C LYS A 84 -10.18 -4.92 21.54
N GLY A 85 -9.08 -4.27 21.14
CA GLY A 85 -7.93 -4.92 20.52
C GLY A 85 -8.08 -5.25 19.02
N GLY A 86 -9.27 -5.12 18.43
CA GLY A 86 -9.47 -5.49 17.01
C GLY A 86 -8.64 -4.69 16.00
N ARG A 87 -8.22 -3.45 16.32
CA ARG A 87 -7.27 -2.70 15.48
C ARG A 87 -5.91 -3.38 15.40
N VAL A 88 -5.38 -3.83 16.53
CA VAL A 88 -4.10 -4.57 16.59
C VAL A 88 -4.24 -5.89 15.83
N ARG A 89 -5.36 -6.61 16.03
CA ARG A 89 -5.63 -7.83 15.26
C ARG A 89 -5.70 -7.57 13.76
N TRP A 90 -6.25 -6.43 13.34
CA TRP A 90 -6.26 -6.02 11.93
C TRP A 90 -4.85 -5.72 11.41
N MET A 91 -4.04 -4.98 12.17
CA MET A 91 -2.63 -4.67 11.79
C MET A 91 -1.78 -5.93 11.61
N LEU A 92 -2.07 -7.00 12.36
CA LEU A 92 -1.40 -8.29 12.26
C LEU A 92 -1.92 -9.17 11.11
N THR A 93 -2.90 -8.71 10.33
CA THR A 93 -3.34 -9.46 9.14
C THR A 93 -2.28 -9.39 8.04
N PRO A 94 -2.10 -10.45 7.23
CA PRO A 94 -1.09 -10.47 6.17
C PRO A 94 -1.20 -9.26 5.22
N MET A 95 -2.42 -8.87 4.85
CA MET A 95 -2.64 -7.73 3.95
C MET A 95 -2.28 -6.39 4.61
N ALA A 96 -2.60 -6.18 5.90
CA ALA A 96 -2.19 -4.96 6.60
C ALA A 96 -0.67 -4.90 6.81
N LEU A 97 -0.02 -6.05 7.02
CA LEU A 97 1.44 -6.12 7.09
C LEU A 97 2.08 -5.76 5.75
N VAL A 98 1.54 -6.25 4.63
CA VAL A 98 2.00 -5.87 3.29
C VAL A 98 1.85 -4.37 3.05
N ASP A 99 0.71 -3.77 3.42
CA ASP A 99 0.49 -2.33 3.30
C ASP A 99 1.51 -1.53 4.13
N PHE A 100 1.84 -1.99 5.34
CA PHE A 100 2.84 -1.38 6.20
C PHE A 100 4.26 -1.53 5.63
N LEU A 101 4.64 -2.73 5.20
CA LEU A 101 5.95 -3.01 4.60
C LEU A 101 6.17 -2.27 3.27
N ALA A 102 5.11 -1.86 2.59
CA ALA A 102 5.23 -1.06 1.38
C ALA A 102 5.67 0.39 1.64
N VAL A 103 5.34 0.95 2.81
CA VAL A 103 5.73 2.32 3.20
C VAL A 103 6.95 2.36 4.11
N ALA A 104 7.19 1.28 4.86
CA ALA A 104 8.29 1.19 5.82
C ALA A 104 9.68 1.55 5.26
N PRO A 105 10.10 1.11 4.05
CA PRO A 105 11.45 1.34 3.55
C PRO A 105 11.83 2.82 3.51
N TYR A 106 10.89 3.69 3.15
CA TYR A 106 11.10 5.14 3.10
C TYR A 106 11.41 5.72 4.49
N TYR A 107 10.66 5.32 5.51
CA TYR A 107 10.87 5.78 6.88
C TYR A 107 12.14 5.19 7.52
N LEU A 108 12.57 4.02 7.06
CA LEU A 108 13.75 3.34 7.60
C LEU A 108 15.09 3.87 7.07
N VAL A 109 15.11 4.57 5.92
CA VAL A 109 16.34 5.09 5.30
C VAL A 109 17.15 5.99 6.25
N GLY A 110 16.51 6.68 7.20
CA GLY A 110 17.18 7.54 8.17
C GLY A 110 17.50 6.90 9.53
N ILE A 111 17.02 5.68 9.77
CA ILE A 111 17.10 5.02 11.09
C ILE A 111 18.07 3.85 11.07
N ILE A 112 18.12 3.10 9.96
CA ILE A 112 18.93 1.88 9.88
C ILE A 112 20.13 2.12 8.96
N THR A 113 21.33 1.77 9.42
CA THR A 113 22.57 1.75 8.62
C THR A 113 22.61 0.53 7.69
N LEU A 114 21.52 0.27 6.97
CA LEU A 114 21.50 -0.75 5.92
C LEU A 114 22.16 -0.20 4.66
N ASP A 115 22.75 -1.09 3.87
CA ASP A 115 23.21 -0.75 2.54
C ASP A 115 22.01 -0.18 1.74
N PRO A 116 22.16 1.01 1.12
CA PRO A 116 21.15 1.58 0.24
C PRO A 116 20.64 0.62 -0.84
N LEU A 117 21.45 -0.37 -1.25
CA LEU A 117 21.04 -1.42 -2.17
C LEU A 117 19.88 -2.24 -1.63
N TYR A 118 19.94 -2.71 -0.38
CA TYR A 118 18.86 -3.49 0.22
C TYR A 118 17.60 -2.65 0.37
N LEU A 119 17.74 -1.39 0.80
CA LEU A 119 16.60 -0.48 0.92
C LEU A 119 15.89 -0.30 -0.41
N ARG A 120 16.61 -0.25 -1.54
CA ARG A 120 16.01 -0.21 -2.89
C ARG A 120 15.26 -1.48 -3.24
N VAL A 121 15.78 -2.66 -2.91
CA VAL A 121 15.08 -3.93 -3.18
C VAL A 121 13.82 -4.07 -2.33
N VAL A 122 13.84 -3.66 -1.07
CA VAL A 122 12.66 -3.72 -0.19
C VAL A 122 11.54 -2.82 -0.71
N ARG A 123 11.84 -1.77 -1.50
CA ARG A 123 10.80 -0.99 -2.19
C ARG A 123 9.91 -1.84 -3.08
N LEU A 124 10.42 -2.94 -3.67
CA LEU A 124 9.64 -3.88 -4.47
C LEU A 124 8.53 -4.55 -3.67
N VAL A 125 8.61 -4.58 -2.34
CA VAL A 125 7.53 -5.11 -1.49
C VAL A 125 6.22 -4.36 -1.72
N ARG A 126 6.25 -3.10 -2.18
CA ARG A 126 5.06 -2.33 -2.56
C ARG A 126 4.27 -2.99 -3.70
N LEU A 127 4.92 -3.81 -4.55
CA LEU A 127 4.24 -4.62 -5.58
C LEU A 127 3.25 -5.60 -4.97
N PHE A 128 3.53 -6.14 -3.79
CA PHE A 128 2.62 -7.05 -3.13
C PHE A 128 1.30 -6.36 -2.73
N LYS A 129 1.24 -5.02 -2.66
CA LYS A 129 -0.05 -4.32 -2.48
C LYS A 129 -1.00 -4.59 -3.64
N LEU A 130 -0.50 -4.82 -4.87
CA LEU A 130 -1.33 -5.22 -6.01
C LEU A 130 -2.11 -6.50 -5.73
N THR A 131 -1.58 -7.36 -4.84
CA THR A 131 -2.26 -8.61 -4.53
C THR A 131 -3.62 -8.36 -3.90
N ARG A 132 -3.70 -7.32 -3.06
CA ARG A 132 -4.94 -6.88 -2.47
C ARG A 132 -5.91 -6.38 -3.52
N TYR A 133 -5.49 -5.68 -4.57
CA TYR A 133 -6.39 -5.08 -5.58
C TYR A 133 -6.82 -6.03 -6.69
N SER A 134 -6.24 -7.22 -6.77
CA SER A 134 -6.59 -8.23 -7.76
C SER A 134 -7.78 -9.07 -7.27
N ARG A 135 -8.95 -8.89 -7.90
CA ARG A 135 -10.15 -9.74 -7.69
C ARG A 135 -9.86 -11.23 -7.87
N SER A 136 -8.96 -11.58 -8.79
CA SER A 136 -8.58 -12.98 -9.04
C SER A 136 -7.84 -13.60 -7.86
N MET A 137 -7.09 -12.80 -7.11
CA MET A 137 -6.37 -13.25 -5.92
C MET A 137 -7.32 -13.58 -4.77
N ASP A 138 -8.38 -12.77 -4.60
CA ASP A 138 -9.44 -13.07 -3.63
C ASP A 138 -10.11 -14.42 -3.93
N LEU A 139 -10.34 -14.74 -5.21
CA LEU A 139 -10.89 -16.04 -5.63
C LEU A 139 -9.92 -17.19 -5.36
N LEU A 140 -8.63 -17.04 -5.72
CA LEU A 140 -7.61 -18.06 -5.47
C LEU A 140 -7.43 -18.34 -3.98
N LEU A 141 -7.37 -17.30 -3.15
CA LEU A 141 -7.29 -17.42 -1.69
C LEU A 141 -8.55 -18.07 -1.10
N THR A 142 -9.72 -17.84 -1.70
CA THR A 142 -10.97 -18.48 -1.27
C THR A 142 -10.96 -19.98 -1.55
N VAL A 143 -10.40 -20.43 -2.68
CA VAL A 143 -10.29 -21.85 -3.03
C VAL A 143 -9.25 -22.56 -2.15
N LEU A 144 -8.08 -21.95 -1.90
CA LEU A 144 -7.03 -22.53 -1.04
C LEU A 144 -7.43 -22.65 0.43
N ARG A 145 -8.44 -21.91 0.87
CA ARG A 145 -8.94 -21.92 2.25
C ARG A 145 -10.05 -22.96 2.47
N LYS A 146 -10.43 -23.69 1.41
CA LYS A 146 -11.43 -24.76 1.41
C LYS A 146 -10.73 -26.12 1.36
#